data_AF-A0AAE1U3L0-F1
#
_entry.id   AF-A0AAE1U3L0-F1
#
_cell.length_a   1.000
_cell.length_b   1.000
_cell.length_c   1.000
_cell.angle_alpha   90.00
_cell.angle_beta   90.00
_cell.angle_gamma   90.00
#
_symmetry.space_group_name_H-M   'P 1'
#
loop_
_entity.id
_entity.type
_entity.pdbx_description
1 polymer ?
#
loop_
_entity_poly.entity_id
_entity_poly.type
_entity_poly.pdbx_seq_one_letter_code
_entity_poly.pdbx_strand_id
1 'polypeptide(L)'
;MKPKTKREKKKQTKSTTGDRQQLSARLLQAPVRVAQQQVYLTMEEHTYHTYYQYLHSGNYPDGLNKEEKRDVRKKCEQFCVQDEYLMHKQRRNGEVQLRQVLMKADVSRVVKACHEGFGGAHMGRDKTVAMNIAKSQIRQKRNYDKRHTDEVVVTRVETDGETITEEEIETRPEKLPGILVTNKENLQAVYKYMDDDAVATLYATIKAKQDDIPGAWVCQECAEITADGREVVECESCYEWYHTACLGSAENFMASWSCYKCIPTQNEISFKDF
;
A
#
# COMPACT_ATOMS: atom_id res chain seq x y z
N MET A 1 72.66 -35.22 30.68
CA MET A 1 72.39 -33.88 30.13
C MET A 1 72.97 -33.82 28.72
N LYS A 2 72.14 -33.68 27.69
CA LYS A 2 72.57 -33.49 26.28
C LYS A 2 71.76 -32.34 25.68
N PRO A 3 72.38 -31.39 24.95
CA PRO A 3 71.71 -30.18 24.50
C PRO A 3 70.91 -30.43 23.21
N LYS A 4 69.68 -29.89 23.16
CA LYS A 4 68.84 -29.87 21.95
C LYS A 4 69.20 -28.64 21.12
N THR A 5 69.71 -28.87 19.91
CA THR A 5 70.01 -27.85 18.90
C THR A 5 68.73 -27.32 18.26
N LYS A 6 68.52 -25.99 18.32
CA LYS A 6 67.46 -25.25 17.62
C LYS A 6 67.73 -25.26 16.11
N ARG A 7 66.71 -25.60 15.33
CA ARG A 7 66.73 -25.59 13.85
C ARG A 7 65.90 -24.40 13.37
N GLU A 8 66.57 -23.35 12.90
CA GLU A 8 65.93 -22.18 12.30
C GLU A 8 65.29 -22.55 10.94
N LYS A 9 63.99 -22.29 10.80
CA LYS A 9 63.29 -22.37 9.52
C LYS A 9 63.22 -20.97 8.90
N LYS A 10 64.02 -20.76 7.85
CA LYS A 10 63.98 -19.58 6.98
C LYS A 10 62.69 -19.60 6.16
N LYS A 11 61.77 -18.67 6.43
CA LYS A 11 60.50 -18.51 5.72
C LYS A 11 60.73 -17.62 4.49
N GLN A 12 60.85 -18.22 3.31
CA GLN A 12 60.88 -17.50 2.04
C GLN A 12 59.47 -16.99 1.70
N THR A 13 59.28 -15.67 1.74
CA THR A 13 58.09 -14.99 1.22
C THR A 13 58.24 -14.83 -0.29
N LYS A 14 57.46 -15.59 -1.07
CA LYS A 14 57.30 -15.37 -2.52
C LYS A 14 56.30 -14.24 -2.73
N SER A 15 56.74 -13.15 -3.36
CA SER A 15 55.92 -12.04 -3.82
C SER A 15 55.15 -12.45 -5.09
N THR A 16 53.83 -12.58 -4.97
CA THR A 16 52.91 -12.77 -6.10
C THR A 16 52.32 -11.42 -6.54
N THR A 17 53.14 -10.60 -7.20
CA THR A 17 52.74 -9.34 -7.84
C THR A 17 52.45 -9.59 -9.33
N GLY A 18 51.50 -10.47 -9.63
CA GLY A 18 51.30 -10.97 -11.00
C GLY A 18 49.88 -11.11 -11.53
N ASP A 19 48.83 -10.99 -10.70
CA ASP A 19 47.45 -11.37 -11.13
C ASP A 19 46.38 -10.29 -10.89
N ARG A 20 46.77 -9.01 -10.78
CA ARG A 20 45.80 -7.93 -10.51
C ARG A 20 45.29 -7.19 -11.75
N GLN A 21 45.79 -7.51 -12.95
CA GLN A 21 45.40 -6.81 -14.19
C GLN A 21 44.44 -7.60 -15.11
N GLN A 22 44.08 -8.85 -14.80
CA GLN A 22 43.11 -9.61 -15.62
C GLN A 22 41.72 -9.81 -14.97
N LEU A 23 41.50 -9.39 -13.72
CA LEU A 23 40.19 -9.46 -13.06
C LEU A 23 39.32 -8.20 -13.22
N SER A 24 39.85 -7.09 -13.74
CA SER A 24 39.07 -5.86 -13.95
C SER A 24 38.28 -5.83 -15.27
N ALA A 25 38.57 -6.72 -16.22
CA ALA A 25 37.90 -6.75 -17.53
C ALA A 25 36.66 -7.66 -17.59
N ARG A 26 36.42 -8.53 -16.58
CA ARG A 26 35.25 -9.43 -16.54
C ARG A 26 34.08 -8.91 -15.70
N LEU A 27 34.23 -7.79 -15.00
CA LEU A 27 33.17 -7.16 -14.21
C LEU A 27 32.27 -6.19 -15.00
N LEU A 28 32.53 -6.00 -16.30
CA LEU A 28 31.77 -5.07 -17.15
C LEU A 28 30.77 -5.74 -18.11
N GLN A 29 30.51 -7.04 -17.96
CA GLN A 29 29.53 -7.75 -18.79
C GLN A 29 28.56 -8.62 -17.98
N ALA A 30 28.26 -8.25 -16.73
CA ALA A 30 27.01 -8.71 -16.15
C ALA A 30 25.89 -7.97 -16.91
N PRO A 31 25.03 -8.66 -17.69
CA PRO A 31 23.86 -8.00 -18.23
C PRO A 31 23.10 -7.48 -17.01
N VAL A 32 22.96 -6.15 -16.91
CA VAL A 32 22.01 -5.55 -16.00
C VAL A 32 20.65 -6.04 -16.48
N ARG A 33 20.24 -7.22 -16.01
CA ARG A 33 18.87 -7.69 -16.07
C ARG A 33 18.15 -6.81 -15.06
N VAL A 34 17.93 -5.55 -15.45
CA VAL A 34 16.85 -4.75 -14.90
C VAL A 34 15.64 -5.64 -15.16
N ALA A 35 15.20 -6.36 -14.12
CA ALA A 35 13.95 -7.08 -14.16
C ALA A 35 12.95 -6.03 -14.61
N GLN A 36 12.51 -6.12 -15.87
CA GLN A 36 11.48 -5.24 -16.41
C GLN A 36 10.26 -5.54 -15.57
N GLN A 37 10.12 -4.79 -14.48
CA GLN A 37 8.97 -4.86 -13.62
C GLN A 37 7.84 -4.32 -14.50
N GLN A 38 7.12 -5.23 -15.14
CA GLN A 38 5.97 -4.86 -15.95
C GLN A 38 5.03 -4.11 -15.01
N VAL A 39 4.88 -2.82 -15.30
CA VAL A 39 4.12 -1.87 -14.48
C VAL A 39 2.65 -2.27 -14.42
N TYR A 40 2.18 -2.94 -15.48
CA TYR A 40 0.82 -3.44 -15.62
C TYR A 40 0.79 -4.96 -15.73
N LEU A 41 -0.26 -5.55 -15.18
CA LEU A 41 -0.65 -6.90 -15.54
C LEU A 41 -1.51 -6.81 -16.81
N THR A 42 -1.19 -7.63 -17.79
CA THR A 42 -1.93 -7.64 -19.07
C THR A 42 -2.81 -8.87 -19.13
N MET A 43 -4.03 -8.73 -19.63
CA MET A 43 -5.00 -9.81 -19.75
C MET A 43 -5.60 -9.83 -21.16
N GLU A 44 -5.97 -11.03 -21.63
CA GLU A 44 -6.77 -11.17 -22.86
C GLU A 44 -8.12 -10.49 -22.69
N GLU A 45 -8.63 -9.86 -23.76
CA GLU A 45 -9.85 -9.05 -23.74
C GLU A 45 -11.06 -9.83 -23.23
N HIS A 46 -11.28 -11.04 -23.75
CA HIS A 46 -12.38 -11.90 -23.30
C HIS A 46 -12.29 -12.24 -21.80
N THR A 47 -11.09 -12.58 -21.30
CA THR A 47 -10.87 -12.87 -19.89
C THR A 47 -11.07 -11.64 -19.01
N TYR A 48 -10.59 -10.48 -19.47
CA TYR A 48 -10.78 -9.21 -18.77
C TYR A 48 -12.27 -8.91 -18.59
N HIS A 49 -13.06 -8.96 -19.67
CA HIS A 49 -14.50 -8.71 -19.60
C HIS A 49 -15.24 -9.73 -18.76
N THR A 50 -14.87 -11.02 -18.84
CA THR A 50 -15.46 -12.06 -18.01
C THR A 50 -15.26 -11.76 -16.52
N TYR A 51 -14.05 -11.38 -16.11
CA TYR A 51 -13.75 -11.09 -14.70
C TYR A 51 -14.39 -9.78 -14.25
N TYR A 52 -14.32 -8.75 -15.10
CA TYR A 52 -14.94 -7.47 -14.83
C TYR A 52 -16.45 -7.59 -14.65
N GLN A 53 -17.15 -8.26 -15.56
CA GLN A 53 -18.60 -8.46 -15.48
C GLN A 53 -18.99 -9.23 -14.21
N TYR A 54 -18.27 -10.31 -13.89
CA TYR A 54 -18.52 -11.10 -12.69
C TYR A 54 -18.33 -10.28 -11.40
N LEU A 55 -17.22 -9.53 -11.30
CA LEU A 55 -16.92 -8.74 -10.11
C LEU A 55 -17.79 -7.49 -9.96
N HIS A 56 -18.16 -6.85 -11.07
CA HIS A 56 -18.96 -5.63 -11.07
C HIS A 56 -20.46 -5.89 -10.88
N SER A 57 -21.01 -6.90 -11.57
CA SER A 57 -22.45 -7.17 -11.60
C SER A 57 -22.89 -8.38 -10.77
N GLY A 58 -21.96 -9.24 -10.33
CA GLY A 58 -22.26 -10.54 -9.72
C GLY A 58 -22.76 -11.60 -10.71
N ASN A 59 -22.90 -11.26 -11.99
CA ASN A 59 -23.42 -12.16 -13.03
C ASN A 59 -22.30 -12.73 -13.89
N TYR A 60 -22.49 -13.97 -14.37
CA TYR A 60 -21.58 -14.60 -15.33
C TYR A 60 -21.96 -14.20 -16.76
N PRO A 61 -20.98 -14.05 -17.67
CA PRO A 61 -21.24 -14.04 -19.09
C PRO A 61 -22.07 -15.25 -19.55
N ASP A 62 -22.86 -15.06 -20.61
CA ASP A 62 -23.65 -16.11 -21.22
C ASP A 62 -22.75 -17.20 -21.83
N GLY A 63 -23.26 -18.44 -21.86
CA GLY A 63 -22.56 -19.58 -22.45
C GLY A 63 -21.56 -20.30 -21.53
N LEU A 64 -21.23 -19.74 -20.36
CA LEU A 64 -20.35 -20.40 -19.40
C LEU A 64 -21.03 -21.61 -18.75
N ASN A 65 -20.36 -22.76 -18.78
CA ASN A 65 -20.80 -23.97 -18.11
C ASN A 65 -20.53 -23.91 -16.59
N LYS A 66 -21.01 -24.91 -15.83
CA LYS A 66 -20.90 -24.92 -14.36
C LYS A 66 -19.45 -24.97 -13.87
N GLU A 67 -18.55 -25.62 -14.60
CA GLU A 67 -17.14 -25.75 -14.27
C GLU A 67 -16.41 -24.44 -14.55
N GLU A 68 -16.63 -23.81 -15.70
CA GLU A 68 -16.04 -22.52 -16.04
C GLU A 68 -16.50 -21.42 -15.07
N LYS A 69 -17.77 -21.43 -14.64
CA LYS A 69 -18.26 -20.51 -13.59
C LYS A 69 -17.50 -20.71 -12.27
N ARG A 70 -17.17 -21.96 -11.90
CA ARG A 70 -16.36 -22.25 -10.71
C ARG A 70 -14.94 -21.72 -10.86
N ASP A 71 -14.34 -21.88 -12.03
CA ASP A 71 -13.01 -21.36 -12.32
C ASP A 71 -12.95 -19.84 -12.30
N VAL A 72 -13.97 -19.17 -12.85
CA VAL A 72 -14.09 -17.70 -12.78
C VAL A 72 -14.13 -17.24 -11.33
N ARG A 73 -14.94 -17.86 -10.46
CA ARG A 73 -14.98 -17.52 -9.02
C ARG A 73 -13.61 -17.62 -8.37
N LYS A 74 -12.95 -18.77 -8.54
CA LYS A 74 -11.65 -19.06 -7.93
C LYS A 74 -10.58 -18.08 -8.41
N LYS A 75 -10.52 -17.79 -9.72
CA LYS A 75 -9.54 -16.86 -10.28
C LYS A 75 -9.82 -15.41 -9.84
N CYS A 76 -11.10 -15.02 -9.77
CA CYS A 76 -11.50 -13.67 -9.37
C CYS A 76 -11.22 -13.34 -7.89
N GLU A 77 -10.88 -14.31 -7.03
CA GLU A 77 -10.45 -14.06 -5.64
C GLU A 77 -9.25 -13.09 -5.58
N GLN A 78 -8.35 -13.20 -6.56
CA GLN A 78 -7.16 -12.36 -6.69
C GLN A 78 -7.44 -11.00 -7.33
N PHE A 79 -8.69 -10.70 -7.68
CA PHE A 79 -9.06 -9.47 -8.37
C PHE A 79 -10.17 -8.72 -7.62
N CYS A 80 -10.28 -7.43 -7.89
CA CYS A 80 -11.41 -6.60 -7.49
C CYS A 80 -11.68 -5.55 -8.57
N VAL A 81 -12.88 -4.99 -8.57
CA VAL A 81 -13.21 -3.80 -9.37
C VAL A 81 -13.14 -2.59 -8.47
N GLN A 82 -12.43 -1.55 -8.91
CA GLN A 82 -12.28 -0.30 -8.20
C GLN A 82 -12.28 0.83 -9.22
N ASP A 83 -13.23 1.76 -9.08
CA ASP A 83 -13.39 2.94 -9.94
C ASP A 83 -13.48 2.57 -11.43
N GLU A 84 -14.30 1.56 -11.74
CA GLU A 84 -14.51 1.02 -13.09
C GLU A 84 -13.29 0.33 -13.71
N TYR A 85 -12.24 0.08 -12.94
CA TYR A 85 -11.06 -0.66 -13.39
C TYR A 85 -10.92 -2.01 -12.70
N LEU A 86 -10.46 -3.01 -13.46
CA LEU A 86 -10.06 -4.29 -12.90
C LEU A 86 -8.69 -4.18 -12.24
N MET A 87 -8.61 -4.52 -10.96
CA MET A 87 -7.41 -4.47 -10.14
C MET A 87 -7.03 -5.88 -9.69
N HIS A 88 -5.74 -6.19 -9.72
CA HIS A 88 -5.18 -7.43 -9.18
C HIS A 88 -4.60 -7.18 -7.77
N LYS A 89 -4.96 -8.03 -6.82
CA LYS A 89 -4.51 -8.02 -5.42
C LYS A 89 -3.21 -8.80 -5.34
N GLN A 90 -2.09 -8.10 -5.18
CA GLN A 90 -0.79 -8.70 -4.94
C GLN A 90 -0.38 -8.50 -3.49
N ARG A 91 -0.20 -9.60 -2.74
CA ARG A 91 0.38 -9.53 -1.40
C ARG A 91 1.89 -9.41 -1.48
N ARG A 92 2.46 -8.35 -0.89
CA ARG A 92 3.91 -8.15 -0.77
C ARG A 92 4.21 -7.62 0.62
N ASN A 93 5.05 -8.33 1.36
CA ASN A 93 5.42 -7.97 2.75
C ASN A 93 4.21 -7.82 3.69
N GLY A 94 3.21 -8.69 3.57
CA GLY A 94 1.98 -8.63 4.39
C GLY A 94 0.94 -7.62 3.89
N GLU A 95 1.35 -6.60 3.14
CA GLU A 95 0.43 -5.60 2.58
C GLU A 95 -0.18 -6.06 1.25
N VAL A 96 -1.46 -5.74 1.05
CA VAL A 96 -2.15 -5.94 -0.23
C VAL A 96 -1.91 -4.73 -1.12
N GLN A 97 -1.09 -4.90 -2.15
CA GLN A 97 -0.90 -3.92 -3.21
C GLN A 97 -1.88 -4.19 -4.35
N LEU A 98 -2.59 -3.16 -4.78
CA LEU A 98 -3.45 -3.24 -5.95
C LEU A 98 -2.66 -2.86 -7.20
N ARG A 99 -2.84 -3.60 -8.29
CA ARG A 99 -2.26 -3.28 -9.59
C ARG A 99 -3.34 -3.26 -10.66
N GLN A 100 -3.36 -2.20 -11.46
CA GLN A 100 -4.31 -2.11 -12.57
C GLN A 100 -4.00 -3.19 -13.60
N VAL A 101 -5.04 -3.95 -13.96
CA VAL A 101 -5.01 -4.90 -15.08
C VAL A 101 -5.41 -4.13 -16.33
N LEU A 102 -4.65 -4.28 -17.41
CA LEU A 102 -4.98 -3.71 -18.72
C LEU A 102 -5.27 -4.83 -19.71
N MET A 103 -6.18 -4.54 -20.65
CA MET A 103 -6.35 -5.39 -21.83
C MET A 103 -5.09 -5.30 -22.69
N LYS A 104 -4.65 -6.42 -23.27
CA LYS A 104 -3.45 -6.44 -24.14
C LYS A 104 -3.51 -5.41 -25.27
N ALA A 105 -4.68 -5.22 -25.88
CA ALA A 105 -4.90 -4.23 -26.94
C ALA A 105 -4.67 -2.78 -26.47
N ASP A 106 -4.92 -2.49 -25.19
CA ASP A 106 -4.83 -1.15 -24.61
C ASP A 106 -3.43 -0.78 -24.12
N VAL A 107 -2.56 -1.76 -23.90
CA VAL A 107 -1.20 -1.53 -23.37
C VAL A 107 -0.42 -0.58 -24.28
N SER A 108 -0.47 -0.79 -25.60
CA SER A 108 0.22 0.05 -26.57
C SER A 108 -0.29 1.50 -26.52
N ARG A 109 -1.60 1.69 -26.40
CA ARG A 109 -2.25 3.00 -26.28
C ARG A 109 -1.80 3.73 -25.02
N VAL A 110 -1.79 3.05 -23.87
CA VAL A 110 -1.35 3.63 -22.59
C VAL A 110 0.12 3.98 -22.60
N VAL A 111 0.98 3.08 -23.11
CA VAL A 111 2.42 3.32 -23.22
C VAL A 111 2.71 4.48 -24.16
N LYS A 112 2.03 4.54 -25.32
CA LYS A 112 2.16 5.65 -26.27
C LYS A 112 1.74 6.98 -25.66
N ALA A 113 0.58 7.04 -25.01
CA ALA A 113 0.09 8.25 -24.35
C ALA A 113 1.03 8.75 -23.23
N CYS A 114 1.71 7.84 -22.53
CA CYS A 114 2.71 8.23 -21.54
C CYS A 114 4.06 8.59 -22.17
N HIS A 115 4.39 8.01 -23.32
CA HIS A 115 5.60 8.35 -24.05
C HIS A 115 5.53 9.74 -24.70
N GLU A 116 4.38 10.10 -25.27
CA GLU A 116 4.17 11.40 -25.93
C GLU A 116 4.08 12.58 -24.93
N GLY A 117 3.85 12.29 -23.64
CA GLY A 117 3.76 13.30 -22.59
C GLY A 117 2.56 14.25 -22.73
N PHE A 118 2.45 15.20 -21.82
CA PHE A 118 1.57 16.37 -22.04
C PHE A 118 2.35 17.41 -22.85
N GLY A 119 1.76 17.93 -23.93
CA GLY A 119 2.37 18.96 -24.77
C GLY A 119 3.36 18.45 -25.83
N GLY A 120 3.31 17.16 -26.20
CA GLY A 120 4.15 16.59 -27.27
C GLY A 120 5.61 16.34 -26.88
N ALA A 121 5.92 16.39 -25.57
CA ALA A 121 7.25 16.08 -25.07
C ALA A 121 7.48 14.56 -25.04
N HIS A 122 8.21 14.04 -26.03
CA HIS A 122 8.63 12.64 -26.07
C HIS A 122 9.54 12.31 -24.88
N MET A 123 9.04 11.50 -23.95
CA MET A 123 9.78 11.07 -22.77
C MET A 123 10.66 9.86 -23.08
N GLY A 124 11.91 9.87 -22.62
CA GLY A 124 12.75 8.67 -22.64
C GLY A 124 12.11 7.47 -21.93
N ARG A 125 12.58 6.26 -22.23
CA ARG A 125 12.03 5.00 -21.69
C ARG A 125 11.84 5.02 -20.17
N ASP A 126 12.86 5.40 -19.41
CA ASP A 126 12.81 5.35 -17.95
C ASP A 126 11.81 6.36 -17.38
N LYS A 127 11.73 7.56 -17.98
CA LYS A 127 10.74 8.57 -17.62
C LYS A 127 9.31 8.11 -17.96
N THR A 128 9.12 7.42 -19.09
CA THR A 128 7.83 6.84 -19.48
C THR A 128 7.39 5.77 -18.47
N VAL A 129 8.31 4.89 -18.04
CA VAL A 129 8.05 3.87 -17.01
C VAL A 129 7.72 4.52 -15.67
N ALA A 130 8.52 5.50 -15.23
CA ALA A 130 8.28 6.22 -13.98
C ALA A 130 6.92 6.95 -13.98
N MET A 131 6.56 7.60 -15.10
CA MET A 131 5.27 8.28 -15.23
C MET A 131 4.09 7.28 -15.24
N ASN A 132 4.24 6.12 -15.87
CA ASN A 132 3.25 5.06 -15.83
C ASN A 132 2.99 4.57 -14.39
N ILE A 133 4.07 4.35 -13.61
CA ILE A 133 3.98 3.97 -12.20
C ILE A 133 3.29 5.08 -11.40
N ALA A 134 3.76 6.32 -11.53
CA ALA A 134 3.20 7.47 -10.81
C ALA A 134 1.72 7.69 -11.13
N LYS A 135 1.29 7.61 -12.39
CA LYS A 135 -0.12 7.72 -12.77
C LYS A 135 -0.98 6.61 -12.15
N SER A 136 -0.46 5.38 -12.08
CA SER A 136 -1.19 4.29 -11.42
C SER A 136 -1.37 4.53 -9.92
N GLN A 137 -0.35 5.05 -9.24
CA GLN A 137 -0.39 5.38 -7.81
C GLN A 137 -1.26 6.61 -7.51
N ILE A 138 -1.20 7.66 -8.34
CA ILE A 138 -2.04 8.86 -8.18
C ILE A 138 -3.53 8.50 -8.30
N ARG A 139 -3.88 7.61 -9.24
CA ARG A 139 -5.25 7.09 -9.34
C ARG A 139 -5.67 6.41 -8.05
N GLN A 140 -4.83 5.53 -7.50
CA GLN A 140 -5.11 4.86 -6.22
C GLN A 140 -5.31 5.83 -5.06
N LYS A 141 -4.47 6.88 -4.96
CA LYS A 141 -4.58 7.89 -3.90
C LYS A 141 -5.86 8.71 -4.00
N ARG A 142 -6.18 9.23 -5.20
CA ARG A 142 -7.44 9.98 -5.43
C ARG A 142 -8.67 9.16 -5.05
N ASN A 143 -8.61 7.84 -5.18
CA ASN A 143 -9.73 6.96 -4.84
C ASN A 143 -9.89 6.75 -3.33
N TYR A 144 -8.83 6.90 -2.55
CA TYR A 144 -8.92 6.96 -1.08
C TYR A 144 -9.60 8.27 -0.66
N ASP A 145 -9.18 9.39 -1.26
CA ASP A 145 -9.67 10.72 -0.91
C ASP A 145 -11.15 10.92 -1.34
N LYS A 146 -11.55 10.46 -2.54
CA LYS A 146 -12.94 10.55 -3.06
C LYS A 146 -13.98 9.80 -2.21
N ARG A 147 -13.58 8.76 -1.47
CA ARG A 147 -14.52 8.03 -0.60
C ARG A 147 -14.80 8.74 0.71
N HIS A 148 -14.00 9.76 1.05
CA HIS A 148 -14.01 10.39 2.37
C HIS A 148 -14.19 11.91 2.31
N THR A 149 -14.22 12.52 1.13
CA THR A 149 -14.44 13.96 0.95
C THR A 149 -15.36 14.20 -0.25
N ASP A 150 -16.35 15.08 -0.07
CA ASP A 150 -17.15 15.57 -1.18
C ASP A 150 -16.24 16.44 -2.07
N GLU A 151 -15.98 15.97 -3.30
CA GLU A 151 -15.08 16.60 -4.27
C GLU A 151 -15.48 18.06 -4.57
N VAL A 152 -16.77 18.39 -4.41
CA VAL A 152 -17.30 19.75 -4.56
C VAL A 152 -16.81 20.66 -3.44
N VAL A 153 -16.82 20.18 -2.20
CA VAL A 153 -16.40 20.96 -1.01
C VAL A 153 -14.91 21.24 -1.06
N VAL A 154 -14.09 20.23 -1.39
CA VAL A 154 -12.63 20.41 -1.51
C VAL A 154 -12.29 21.45 -2.58
N THR A 155 -12.95 21.38 -3.74
CA THR A 155 -12.68 22.31 -4.84
C THR A 155 -13.04 23.75 -4.48
N ARG A 156 -14.19 23.97 -3.82
CA ARG A 156 -14.64 25.30 -3.35
C ARG A 156 -13.67 25.90 -2.33
N VAL A 157 -13.25 25.11 -1.36
CA VAL A 157 -12.31 25.55 -0.32
C VAL A 157 -10.93 25.89 -0.90
N GLU A 158 -10.39 25.04 -1.80
CA GLU A 158 -9.06 25.25 -2.38
C GLU A 158 -9.01 26.36 -3.44
N THR A 159 -10.07 26.51 -4.23
CA THR A 159 -10.07 27.41 -5.40
C THR A 159 -10.66 28.76 -5.08
N ASP A 160 -11.79 28.77 -4.37
CA ASP A 160 -12.60 29.97 -4.16
C ASP A 160 -12.35 30.57 -2.76
N GLY A 161 -11.66 29.84 -1.89
CA GLY A 161 -11.38 30.27 -0.51
C GLY A 161 -12.64 30.33 0.35
N GLU A 162 -13.69 29.62 -0.04
CA GLU A 162 -14.93 29.56 0.72
C GLU A 162 -14.72 28.80 2.05
N THR A 163 -15.35 29.33 3.10
CA THR A 163 -15.41 28.70 4.41
C THR A 163 -16.53 27.65 4.44
N ILE A 164 -16.24 26.49 5.01
CA ILE A 164 -17.19 25.41 5.27
C ILE A 164 -18.11 25.84 6.41
N THR A 165 -19.41 25.81 6.18
CA THR A 165 -20.42 26.16 7.18
C THR A 165 -20.92 24.95 7.95
N GLU A 166 -21.62 25.17 9.07
CA GLU A 166 -22.19 24.09 9.90
C GLU A 166 -23.06 23.11 9.10
N GLU A 167 -23.83 23.62 8.13
CA GLU A 167 -24.76 22.84 7.31
C GLU A 167 -24.05 21.83 6.39
N GLU A 168 -22.78 22.07 6.09
CA GLU A 168 -21.95 21.23 5.22
C GLU A 168 -21.19 20.13 5.99
N ILE A 169 -21.25 20.16 7.33
CA ILE A 169 -20.59 19.18 8.19
C ILE A 169 -21.50 17.99 8.46
N GLU A 170 -20.94 16.78 8.36
CA GLU A 170 -21.63 15.56 8.81
C GLU A 170 -21.76 15.57 10.34
N THR A 171 -22.98 15.79 10.82
CA THR A 171 -23.30 15.91 12.24
C THR A 171 -23.61 14.58 12.93
N ARG A 172 -23.68 13.46 12.18
CA ARG A 172 -23.97 12.13 12.75
C ARG A 172 -22.70 11.45 13.27
N PRO A 173 -22.60 11.15 14.57
CA PRO A 173 -21.43 10.50 15.18
C PRO A 173 -21.04 9.18 14.49
N GLU A 174 -22.00 8.37 14.06
CA GLU A 174 -21.77 7.07 13.43
C GLU A 174 -21.18 7.15 12.01
N LYS A 175 -21.31 8.31 11.34
CA LYS A 175 -20.77 8.55 9.99
C LYS A 175 -19.37 9.13 10.00
N LEU A 176 -18.93 9.72 11.10
CA LEU A 176 -17.58 10.26 11.22
C LEU A 176 -16.53 9.13 11.19
N PRO A 177 -15.44 9.26 10.41
CA PRO A 177 -14.30 8.36 10.50
C PRO A 177 -13.70 8.30 11.91
N GLY A 178 -13.39 7.10 12.41
CA GLY A 178 -12.81 6.92 13.75
C GLY A 178 -11.48 7.66 13.96
N ILE A 179 -10.71 7.87 12.89
CA ILE A 179 -9.43 8.60 12.92
C ILE A 179 -9.56 10.05 13.41
N LEU A 180 -10.74 10.67 13.27
CA LEU A 180 -10.99 12.03 13.75
C LEU A 180 -11.08 12.10 15.28
N VAL A 181 -11.41 10.99 15.95
CA VAL A 181 -11.46 10.92 17.42
C VAL A 181 -10.05 10.82 18.00
N THR A 182 -9.16 10.08 17.32
CA THR A 182 -7.81 9.79 17.82
C THR A 182 -6.78 10.86 17.44
N ASN A 183 -6.91 11.51 16.27
CA ASN A 183 -5.92 12.44 15.76
C ASN A 183 -6.40 13.90 15.79
N LYS A 184 -6.31 14.53 16.96
CA LYS A 184 -6.69 15.93 17.17
C LYS A 184 -5.79 16.94 16.45
N GLU A 185 -4.54 16.58 16.17
CA GLU A 185 -3.58 17.46 15.49
C GLU A 185 -3.96 17.68 14.02
N ASN A 186 -4.42 16.63 13.35
CA ASN A 186 -4.89 16.74 11.95
C ASN A 186 -6.13 17.64 11.80
N LEU A 187 -6.99 17.71 12.82
CA LEU A 187 -8.18 18.57 12.79
C LEU A 187 -7.83 20.05 12.79
N GLN A 188 -6.77 20.46 13.48
CA GLN A 188 -6.34 21.86 13.50
C GLN A 188 -5.97 22.39 12.11
N ALA A 189 -5.44 21.53 11.23
CA ALA A 189 -5.13 21.91 9.86
C ALA A 189 -6.38 22.20 9.01
N VAL A 190 -7.54 21.64 9.40
CA VAL A 190 -8.82 21.79 8.70
C VAL A 190 -9.63 22.96 9.24
N TYR A 191 -9.49 23.31 10.53
CA TYR A 191 -10.26 24.40 11.15
C TYR A 191 -10.11 25.76 10.49
N LYS A 192 -8.97 26.03 9.84
CA LYS A 192 -8.78 27.29 9.09
C LYS A 192 -9.71 27.43 7.88
N TYR A 193 -10.39 26.36 7.46
CA TYR A 193 -11.34 26.35 6.36
C TYR A 193 -12.79 26.25 6.84
N MET A 194 -13.03 26.28 8.16
CA MET A 194 -14.36 26.17 8.76
C MET A 194 -14.71 27.48 9.45
N ASP A 195 -15.99 27.84 9.48
CA ASP A 195 -16.44 28.89 10.39
C ASP A 195 -16.53 28.37 11.84
N ASP A 196 -16.67 29.30 12.80
CA ASP A 196 -16.65 28.97 14.22
C ASP A 196 -17.79 28.02 14.62
N ASP A 197 -18.95 28.15 13.98
CA ASP A 197 -20.13 27.31 14.24
C ASP A 197 -19.89 25.88 13.74
N ALA A 198 -19.32 25.74 12.54
CA ALA A 198 -18.93 24.48 11.95
C ALA A 198 -17.85 23.75 12.80
N VAL A 199 -16.85 24.50 13.29
CA VAL A 199 -15.85 23.96 14.22
C VAL A 199 -16.50 23.47 15.51
N ALA A 200 -17.39 24.26 16.10
CA ALA A 200 -18.10 23.89 17.32
C ALA A 200 -18.96 22.63 17.14
N THR A 201 -19.67 22.53 16.03
CA THR A 201 -20.51 21.37 15.68
C THR A 201 -19.66 20.12 15.46
N LEU A 202 -18.55 20.20 14.71
CA LEU A 202 -17.64 19.06 14.54
C LEU A 202 -17.06 18.57 15.88
N TYR A 203 -16.67 19.51 16.76
CA TYR A 203 -16.20 19.16 18.10
C TYR A 203 -17.29 18.48 18.95
N ALA A 204 -18.51 18.99 18.90
CA ALA A 204 -19.65 18.39 19.59
C ALA A 204 -19.92 16.97 19.07
N THR A 205 -19.88 16.75 17.76
CA THR A 205 -20.08 15.43 17.16
C THR A 205 -18.94 14.45 17.48
N ILE A 206 -17.67 14.90 17.45
CA ILE A 206 -16.53 14.08 17.87
C ILE A 206 -16.66 13.68 19.34
N LYS A 207 -17.06 14.63 20.20
CA LYS A 207 -17.26 14.37 21.61
C LYS A 207 -18.43 13.40 21.84
N ALA A 208 -19.55 13.60 21.17
CA ALA A 208 -20.68 12.66 21.21
C ALA A 208 -20.26 11.26 20.76
N LYS A 209 -19.47 11.16 19.68
CA LYS A 209 -18.88 9.89 19.25
C LYS A 209 -17.95 9.29 20.31
N GLN A 210 -17.17 10.10 21.01
CA GLN A 210 -16.29 9.64 22.08
C GLN A 210 -17.09 9.14 23.31
N ASP A 211 -18.19 9.81 23.63
CA ASP A 211 -19.05 9.50 24.78
C ASP A 211 -19.98 8.30 24.51
N ASP A 212 -20.52 8.18 23.28
CA ASP A 212 -21.35 7.05 22.81
C ASP A 212 -20.55 5.76 22.65
N ILE A 213 -19.22 5.86 22.67
CA ILE A 213 -18.29 4.76 22.55
C ILE A 213 -17.53 4.61 23.89
N PRO A 214 -18.19 4.26 25.01
CA PRO A 214 -17.50 4.02 26.27
C PRO A 214 -16.65 2.75 26.12
N GLY A 215 -15.36 2.95 25.82
CA GLY A 215 -14.38 1.88 25.70
C GLY A 215 -14.44 1.08 24.39
N ALA A 216 -15.02 1.60 23.32
CA ALA A 216 -14.88 0.92 22.02
C ALA A 216 -13.64 1.40 21.28
N TRP A 217 -12.87 0.39 20.93
CA TRP A 217 -11.54 0.51 20.39
C TRP A 217 -11.63 0.68 18.88
N VAL A 218 -10.82 1.58 18.32
CA VAL A 218 -10.71 1.75 16.87
C VAL A 218 -9.54 0.91 16.38
N CYS A 219 -9.83 -0.04 15.50
CA CYS A 219 -8.77 -0.83 14.89
C CYS A 219 -7.94 0.05 13.96
N GLN A 220 -6.62 0.14 14.19
CA GLN A 220 -5.75 0.99 13.38
C GLN A 220 -5.51 0.48 11.94
N GLU A 221 -5.88 -0.77 11.64
CA GLU A 221 -5.77 -1.33 10.28
C GLU A 221 -6.97 -1.02 9.40
N CYS A 222 -8.20 -1.17 9.93
CA CYS A 222 -9.41 -0.95 9.14
C CYS A 222 -10.17 0.34 9.50
N ALA A 223 -9.76 1.05 10.55
CA ALA A 223 -10.42 2.23 11.10
C ALA A 223 -11.89 2.00 11.53
N GLU A 224 -12.33 0.74 11.65
CA GLU A 224 -13.64 0.38 12.18
C GLU A 224 -13.61 0.32 13.70
N ILE A 225 -14.72 0.74 14.30
CA ILE A 225 -14.96 0.67 15.75
C ILE A 225 -15.42 -0.74 16.10
N THR A 226 -14.85 -1.31 17.16
CA THR A 226 -15.25 -2.62 17.68
C THR A 226 -16.54 -2.51 18.48
N ALA A 227 -17.70 -2.42 17.82
CA ALA A 227 -18.99 -2.36 18.50
C ALA A 227 -19.50 -3.74 18.99
N ASP A 228 -18.97 -4.84 18.45
CA ASP A 228 -19.67 -6.14 18.46
C ASP A 228 -19.02 -7.22 19.34
N GLY A 229 -18.04 -6.88 20.20
CA GLY A 229 -17.28 -7.90 20.93
C GLY A 229 -16.42 -8.78 20.04
N ARG A 230 -16.02 -8.30 18.84
CA ARG A 230 -14.98 -8.96 18.04
C ARG A 230 -13.70 -9.00 18.85
N GLU A 231 -12.98 -10.11 18.76
CA GLU A 231 -11.69 -10.27 19.41
C GLU A 231 -10.74 -9.15 18.94
N VAL A 232 -10.34 -8.32 19.89
CA VAL A 232 -9.36 -7.27 19.70
C VAL A 232 -8.12 -7.61 20.51
N VAL A 233 -6.98 -7.20 20.00
CA VAL A 233 -5.69 -7.29 20.69
C VAL A 233 -5.12 -5.89 20.85
N GLU A 234 -4.64 -5.60 22.06
CA GLU A 234 -3.90 -4.38 22.37
C GLU A 234 -2.41 -4.63 22.15
N CYS A 235 -1.73 -3.69 21.50
CA CYS A 235 -0.27 -3.72 21.43
C CYS A 235 0.35 -3.30 22.76
N GLU A 236 1.22 -4.14 23.34
CA GLU A 236 1.88 -3.83 24.62
C GLU A 236 2.81 -2.61 24.59
N SER A 237 3.26 -2.20 23.40
CA SER A 237 4.23 -1.10 23.24
C SER A 237 3.57 0.25 22.97
N CYS A 238 2.55 0.31 22.09
CA CYS A 238 1.89 1.57 21.72
C CYS A 238 0.46 1.70 22.27
N TYR A 239 -0.08 0.66 22.90
CA TYR A 239 -1.46 0.61 23.40
C TYR A 239 -2.52 0.88 22.31
N GLU A 240 -2.15 0.72 21.03
CA GLU A 240 -3.10 0.73 19.91
C GLU A 240 -3.83 -0.62 19.83
N TRP A 241 -5.10 -0.57 19.41
CA TRP A 241 -5.99 -1.72 19.36
C TRP A 241 -6.20 -2.18 17.91
N TYR A 242 -6.31 -3.49 17.74
CA TYR A 242 -6.43 -4.13 16.44
C TYR A 242 -7.45 -5.26 16.49
N HIS A 243 -8.29 -5.42 15.47
CA HIS A 243 -9.07 -6.64 15.31
C HIS A 243 -8.11 -7.81 15.02
N THR A 244 -8.26 -8.92 15.72
CA THR A 244 -7.48 -10.14 15.45
C THR A 244 -7.62 -10.60 13.99
N ALA A 245 -8.82 -10.43 13.41
CA ALA A 245 -9.11 -10.70 12.01
C ALA A 245 -8.33 -9.79 11.04
N CYS A 246 -8.11 -8.52 11.38
CA CYS A 246 -7.32 -7.59 10.56
C CYS A 246 -5.83 -7.98 10.51
N LEU A 247 -5.35 -8.72 11.52
CA LEU A 247 -3.96 -9.15 11.65
C LEU A 247 -3.67 -10.50 10.99
N GLY A 248 -4.68 -11.22 10.48
CA GLY A 248 -4.50 -12.36 9.57
C GLY A 248 -4.49 -13.77 10.19
N SER A 249 -4.57 -13.93 11.52
CA SER A 249 -5.04 -15.16 12.21
C SER A 249 -5.03 -14.99 13.74
N ALA A 250 -6.06 -15.51 14.41
CA ALA A 250 -6.21 -15.43 15.87
C ALA A 250 -5.33 -16.41 16.67
N GLU A 251 -4.75 -17.42 16.00
CA GLU A 251 -4.17 -18.59 16.67
C GLU A 251 -2.82 -18.35 17.36
N ASN A 252 -2.21 -17.16 17.25
CA ASN A 252 -0.84 -16.91 17.72
C ASN A 252 -0.66 -15.68 18.62
N PHE A 253 -1.73 -15.12 19.20
CA PHE A 253 -1.56 -14.09 20.23
C PHE A 253 -1.13 -14.77 21.54
N MET A 254 0.18 -14.96 21.71
CA MET A 254 0.77 -15.28 23.00
C MET A 254 0.41 -14.20 24.03
N ALA A 255 0.63 -14.46 25.32
CA ALA A 255 0.34 -13.54 26.43
C ALA A 255 0.95 -12.13 26.28
N SER A 256 1.90 -11.94 25.35
CA SER A 256 2.42 -10.65 24.90
C SER A 256 2.34 -10.53 23.39
N TRP A 257 1.79 -9.42 22.89
CA TRP A 257 1.76 -9.09 21.46
C TRP A 257 2.15 -7.63 21.21
N SER A 258 2.91 -7.41 20.14
CA SER A 258 3.30 -6.08 19.66
C SER A 258 2.92 -5.92 18.19
N CYS A 259 2.41 -4.74 17.82
CA CYS A 259 2.04 -4.44 16.44
C CYS A 259 3.28 -4.32 15.55
N TYR A 260 3.09 -4.39 14.23
CA TYR A 260 4.18 -4.30 13.26
C TYR A 260 4.92 -2.95 13.29
N LYS A 261 4.31 -1.88 13.85
CA LYS A 261 4.98 -0.59 14.07
C LYS A 261 5.95 -0.65 15.26
N CYS A 262 5.63 -1.46 16.26
CA CYS A 262 6.38 -1.56 17.52
C CYS A 262 7.35 -2.72 17.57
N ILE A 263 7.13 -3.78 16.78
CA ILE A 263 8.15 -4.79 16.56
C ILE A 263 9.30 -4.06 15.86
N PRO A 264 10.47 -3.89 16.52
CA PRO A 264 11.61 -3.31 15.83
C PRO A 264 11.86 -4.16 14.61
N THR A 265 11.93 -3.54 13.43
CA THR A 265 12.25 -4.23 12.19
C THR A 265 13.64 -4.83 12.41
N GLN A 266 13.72 -6.10 12.85
CA GLN A 266 14.98 -6.79 13.15
C GLN A 266 15.83 -7.04 11.89
N ASN A 267 15.61 -6.29 10.81
CA ASN A 267 16.40 -6.32 9.59
C ASN A 267 17.58 -5.35 9.62
N GLU A 268 17.85 -4.66 10.74
CA GLU A 268 19.17 -4.09 11.03
C GLU A 268 20.01 -5.02 11.93
N ILE A 269 20.09 -6.32 11.61
CA ILE A 269 21.24 -7.11 12.05
C ILE A 269 22.43 -6.61 11.23
N SER A 270 23.24 -5.75 11.84
CA SER A 270 24.55 -5.34 11.33
C SER A 270 25.36 -6.58 10.96
N PHE A 271 25.55 -6.80 9.67
CA PHE A 271 26.37 -7.85 9.05
C PHE A 271 27.88 -7.68 9.32
N LYS A 272 28.28 -7.28 10.53
CA LYS A 272 29.69 -7.01 10.86
C LYS A 272 30.45 -8.19 11.45
N ASP A 273 29.80 -9.32 11.75
CA ASP A 273 30.47 -10.48 12.36
C ASP A 273 30.14 -11.82 11.67
N PHE A 274 30.22 -11.87 10.33
CA PHE A 274 30.34 -13.13 9.57
C PHE A 274 31.46 -13.04 8.54
#